data_AF-A0AAU4DFQ4-F1
#
_entry.id   AF-A0AAU4DFQ4-F1
#
_cell.length_a   1.000
_cell.length_b   1.000
_cell.length_c   1.000
_cell.angle_alpha   90.00
_cell.angle_beta   90.00
_cell.angle_gamma   90.00
#
_symmetry.space_group_name_H-M   'P 1'
#
loop_
_entity.id
_entity.type
_entity.pdbx_description
1 polymer ?
#
loop_
_entity_poly.entity_id
_entity_poly.type
_entity_poly.pdbx_seq_one_letter_code
_entity_poly.pdbx_strand_id
1 'polypeptide(L)'
;MTASTSADVRGTTLIEETFAALVDDSELIATLKERQLSIRFVQRDPAAVVQLSADGVGYGDSGEAPTLRFELTADTLHQLLTGRLSLPRAAAARLLTVKGPVARLRQLADVLPKVGATYAEVATRRSA
;
A
#
# COMPACT_ATOMS: atom_id res chain seq x y z
N MET A 1 2.77 -27.24 1.72
CA MET A 1 1.98 -26.00 1.56
C MET A 1 2.96 -24.85 1.54
N THR A 2 3.60 -24.64 0.39
CA THR A 2 4.62 -23.60 0.18
C THR A 2 4.19 -22.91 -1.10
N ALA A 3 3.59 -21.72 -0.98
CA ALA A 3 3.40 -20.87 -2.15
C ALA A 3 4.81 -20.45 -2.59
N SER A 4 5.26 -21.09 -3.66
CA SER A 4 6.57 -20.89 -4.24
C SER A 4 6.81 -19.42 -4.57
N THR A 5 7.82 -18.85 -3.93
CA THR A 5 8.69 -17.84 -4.51
C THR A 5 9.12 -18.29 -5.91
N SER A 6 8.57 -17.67 -6.95
CA SER A 6 9.25 -17.41 -8.23
C SER A 6 8.29 -16.78 -9.23
N ALA A 7 8.39 -15.47 -9.37
CA ALA A 7 8.15 -14.79 -10.64
C ALA A 7 9.05 -13.55 -10.69
N ASP A 8 10.21 -13.71 -11.32
CA ASP A 8 11.01 -12.65 -11.95
C ASP A 8 11.44 -11.47 -11.05
N VAL A 9 12.56 -11.61 -10.32
CA VAL A 9 13.30 -10.45 -9.78
C VAL A 9 14.08 -9.79 -10.92
N ARG A 10 13.37 -9.24 -11.91
CA ARG A 10 13.91 -8.27 -12.87
C ARG A 10 13.18 -6.95 -12.68
N GLY A 11 13.55 -6.26 -11.60
CA GLY A 11 13.11 -4.89 -11.33
C GLY A 11 11.91 -4.76 -10.39
N THR A 12 12.03 -5.26 -9.15
CA THR A 12 11.07 -4.92 -8.09
C THR A 12 10.99 -3.40 -7.94
N THR A 13 9.77 -2.87 -8.04
CA THR A 13 9.54 -1.43 -7.95
C THR A 13 9.75 -0.95 -6.51
N LEU A 14 10.07 0.34 -6.34
CA LEU A 14 10.22 0.96 -5.01
C LEU A 14 8.98 0.71 -4.11
N ILE A 15 7.79 0.68 -4.70
CA ILE A 15 6.54 0.44 -4.00
C ILE A 15 6.48 -1.01 -3.49
N GLU A 16 6.74 -2.00 -4.34
CA GLU A 16 6.73 -3.41 -3.94
C GLU A 16 7.78 -3.72 -2.86
N GLU A 17 8.97 -3.13 -2.96
CA GLU A 17 10.03 -3.27 -1.96
C GLU A 17 9.64 -2.63 -0.62
N THR A 18 8.94 -1.49 -0.66
CA THR A 18 8.37 -0.87 0.55
C THR A 18 7.36 -1.80 1.19
N PHE A 19 6.43 -2.37 0.41
CA PHE A 19 5.44 -3.29 0.95
C PHE A 19 6.08 -4.56 1.54
N ALA A 20 7.11 -5.11 0.88
CA ALA A 20 7.87 -6.22 1.44
C ALA A 20 8.49 -5.89 2.80
N ALA A 21 9.07 -4.68 2.96
CA ALA A 21 9.63 -4.24 4.24
C ALA A 21 8.58 -4.04 5.34
N LEU A 22 7.34 -3.68 4.98
CA LEU A 22 6.24 -3.53 5.95
C LEU A 22 5.79 -4.86 6.58
N VAL A 23 6.13 -6.00 5.98
CA VAL A 23 5.79 -7.33 6.54
C VAL A 23 6.54 -7.58 7.86
N ASP A 24 7.73 -7.02 8.01
CA ASP A 24 8.54 -7.12 9.23
C ASP A 24 8.11 -6.11 10.32
N ASP A 25 7.24 -5.15 10.00
CA ASP A 25 6.70 -4.19 10.96
C ASP A 25 5.55 -4.82 11.77
N SER A 26 5.94 -5.50 12.85
CA SER A 26 5.00 -6.14 13.78
C SER A 26 3.97 -5.18 14.39
N GLU A 27 4.29 -3.90 14.57
CA GLU A 27 3.39 -2.90 15.14
C GLU A 27 2.31 -2.48 14.13
N LEU A 28 2.71 -2.30 12.87
CA LEU A 28 1.79 -2.08 11.76
C LEU A 28 0.86 -3.28 11.56
N ILE A 29 1.40 -4.50 11.53
CA ILE A 29 0.61 -5.72 11.36
C ILE A 29 -0.38 -5.90 12.52
N ALA A 30 0.05 -5.65 13.76
CA ALA A 30 -0.83 -5.65 14.92
C ALA A 30 -1.95 -4.60 14.78
N THR A 31 -1.61 -3.37 14.36
CA THR A 31 -2.58 -2.29 14.12
C THR A 31 -3.62 -2.69 13.07
N LEU A 32 -3.18 -3.31 11.96
CA LEU A 32 -4.08 -3.79 10.90
C LEU A 32 -4.98 -4.91 11.41
N LYS A 33 -4.44 -5.82 12.24
CA LYS A 33 -5.18 -6.94 12.83
C LYS A 33 -6.25 -6.48 13.81
N GLU A 34 -5.87 -5.65 14.78
CA GLU A 34 -6.78 -5.10 15.79
C GLU A 34 -7.92 -4.33 15.15
N ARG A 35 -7.60 -3.57 14.10
CA ARG A 35 -8.59 -2.77 13.37
C ARG A 35 -9.32 -3.59 12.31
N GLN A 36 -8.97 -4.85 12.04
CA GLN A 36 -9.52 -5.64 10.92
C GLN A 36 -9.48 -4.84 9.61
N LEU A 37 -8.31 -4.29 9.29
CA LEU A 37 -8.09 -3.48 8.10
C LEU A 37 -7.33 -4.28 7.05
N SER A 38 -7.91 -4.34 5.86
CA SER A 38 -7.24 -4.80 4.64
C SER A 38 -7.31 -3.70 3.59
N ILE A 39 -6.16 -3.37 2.99
CA ILE A 39 -6.01 -2.26 2.05
C ILE A 39 -5.50 -2.82 0.73
N ARG A 40 -6.22 -2.58 -0.35
CA ARG A 40 -5.79 -2.95 -1.71
C ARG A 40 -5.45 -1.71 -2.51
N PHE A 41 -4.25 -1.68 -3.07
CA PHE A 41 -3.79 -0.69 -4.03
C PHE A 41 -3.82 -1.32 -5.42
N VAL A 42 -4.68 -0.77 -6.28
CA VAL A 42 -4.78 -1.12 -7.69
C VAL A 42 -4.10 0.00 -8.46
N GLN A 43 -2.88 -0.27 -8.89
CA GLN A 43 -2.09 0.63 -9.71
C GLN A 43 -2.49 0.47 -11.17
N ARG A 44 -2.88 1.58 -11.81
CA ARG A 44 -3.25 1.60 -13.23
C ARG A 44 -2.02 1.74 -14.14
N ASP A 45 -0.96 2.35 -13.64
CA ASP A 45 0.27 2.62 -14.38
C ASP A 45 1.49 2.70 -13.44
N PRO A 46 2.48 1.80 -13.58
CA PRO A 46 2.34 0.50 -14.25
C PRO A 46 1.21 -0.34 -13.63
N ALA A 47 0.64 -1.26 -14.40
CA ALA A 47 -0.47 -2.11 -13.94
C ALA A 47 0.03 -3.10 -12.87
N ALA A 48 -0.39 -2.90 -11.62
CA ALA A 48 -0.03 -3.76 -10.50
C ALA A 48 -1.15 -3.77 -9.45
N VAL A 49 -1.25 -4.87 -8.70
CA VAL A 49 -2.19 -4.98 -7.58
C VAL A 49 -1.41 -5.44 -6.36
N VAL A 50 -1.48 -4.65 -5.30
CA VAL A 50 -0.84 -4.96 -4.01
C VAL A 50 -1.90 -4.88 -2.91
N GLN A 51 -1.96 -5.89 -2.06
CA GLN A 51 -2.83 -5.94 -0.91
C GLN A 51 -1.99 -6.00 0.36
N LEU A 52 -2.33 -5.17 1.34
CA LEU A 52 -1.75 -5.16 2.67
C LEU A 52 -2.85 -5.50 3.67
N SER A 53 -2.63 -6.56 4.46
CA SER A 53 -3.52 -6.96 5.56
C SER A 53 -2.70 -7.43 6.76
N ALA A 54 -3.40 -7.83 7.82
CA ALA A 54 -2.81 -8.46 9.00
C ALA A 54 -2.09 -9.79 8.70
N ASP A 55 -2.42 -10.44 7.57
CA ASP A 55 -1.79 -11.69 7.13
C ASP A 55 -0.51 -11.43 6.33
N GLY A 56 -0.19 -10.15 6.07
CA GLY A 56 1.00 -9.71 5.35
C GLY A 56 0.66 -9.01 4.03
N VAL A 57 1.56 -9.13 3.07
CA VAL A 57 1.42 -8.52 1.75
C VAL A 57 1.12 -9.58 0.70
N GLY A 58 0.04 -9.35 -0.04
CA GLY A 58 -0.34 -10.13 -1.22
C GLY A 58 -0.14 -9.34 -2.50
N TYR A 59 0.32 -10.01 -3.55
CA TYR A 59 0.45 -9.45 -4.90
C TYR A 59 -0.59 -10.10 -5.82
N GLY A 60 -1.20 -9.30 -6.69
CA GLY A 60 -2.27 -9.75 -7.58
C GLY A 60 -3.67 -9.69 -6.92
N ASP A 61 -4.67 -10.17 -7.66
CA ASP A 61 -6.04 -10.23 -7.16
C ASP A 61 -6.26 -11.53 -6.38
N SER A 62 -6.33 -11.44 -5.05
CA SER A 62 -6.59 -12.58 -4.18
C SER A 62 -8.07 -12.99 -4.13
N GLY A 63 -8.96 -12.24 -4.79
CA GLY A 63 -10.42 -12.48 -4.78
C GLY A 63 -11.11 -12.08 -3.47
N GLU A 64 -10.35 -11.83 -2.41
CA GLU A 64 -10.88 -11.32 -1.14
C GLU A 64 -11.32 -9.85 -1.28
N ALA A 65 -12.42 -9.45 -0.63
CA ALA A 65 -12.85 -8.06 -0.66
C ALA A 65 -12.01 -7.24 0.35
N PRO A 66 -11.21 -6.25 -0.09
CA PRO A 66 -10.46 -5.41 0.82
C PRO A 66 -11.41 -4.46 1.56
N THR A 67 -11.05 -4.09 2.79
CA THR A 67 -11.78 -3.09 3.58
C THR A 67 -11.74 -1.72 2.91
N LEU A 68 -10.59 -1.37 2.35
CA LEU A 68 -10.37 -0.17 1.57
C LEU A 68 -9.66 -0.52 0.27
N ARG A 69 -10.17 -0.01 -0.85
CA ARG A 69 -9.56 -0.16 -2.16
C ARG A 69 -9.21 1.20 -2.73
N PHE A 70 -7.96 1.36 -3.11
CA PHE A 70 -7.38 2.55 -3.70
C PHE A 70 -7.03 2.25 -5.15
N GLU A 71 -7.59 2.98 -6.09
CA GLU A 71 -7.27 2.86 -7.52
C GLU A 71 -6.55 4.13 -7.98
N LEU A 72 -5.27 4.03 -8.32
CA LEU A 72 -4.40 5.18 -8.60
C LEU A 72 -3.21 4.80 -9.48
N THR A 73 -2.32 5.74 -9.81
CA THR A 73 -1.03 5.45 -10.45
C THR A 73 0.08 5.27 -9.41
N ALA A 74 1.21 4.67 -9.79
CA ALA A 74 2.40 4.63 -8.93
C ALA A 74 2.85 6.03 -8.48
N ASP A 75 2.82 7.01 -9.39
CA ASP A 75 3.17 8.40 -9.07
C ASP A 75 2.24 9.02 -8.04
N THR A 76 0.93 8.76 -8.16
CA THR A 76 -0.05 9.25 -7.19
C THR A 76 0.20 8.62 -5.83
N LEU A 77 0.54 7.32 -5.78
CA LEU A 77 0.85 6.63 -4.53
C LEU A 77 2.12 7.19 -3.89
N HIS A 78 3.17 7.41 -4.69
CA HIS A 78 4.39 8.08 -4.25
C HIS A 78 4.09 9.46 -3.64
N GLN A 79 3.30 10.29 -4.32
CA GLN A 79 2.96 11.63 -3.82
C GLN A 79 2.13 11.58 -2.52
N LEU A 80 1.25 10.58 -2.37
CA LEU A 80 0.50 10.36 -1.14
C LEU A 80 1.42 9.95 0.02
N LEU A 81 2.31 8.98 -0.20
CA LEU A 81 3.21 8.45 0.83
C LEU A 81 4.27 9.46 1.27
N THR A 82 4.73 10.30 0.35
CA THR A 82 5.67 11.40 0.63
C THR A 82 5.00 12.64 1.22
N GLY A 83 3.67 12.65 1.37
CA GLY A 83 2.91 13.82 1.85
C GLY A 83 2.85 14.99 0.87
N ARG A 84 3.41 14.86 -0.36
CA ARG A 84 3.33 15.88 -1.42
C ARG A 84 1.90 16.08 -1.93
N LEU A 85 1.06 15.07 -1.77
CA LEU A 85 -0.35 15.10 -2.14
C LEU A 85 -1.19 14.53 -0.99
N SER A 86 -2.27 15.19 -0.63
CA SER A 86 -3.20 14.71 0.40
C SER A 86 -4.34 13.89 -0.21
N LEU A 87 -4.86 12.92 0.53
CA LEU A 87 -6.00 12.09 0.09
C LEU A 87 -7.20 12.92 -0.40
N PRO A 88 -7.68 13.96 0.32
CA PRO A 88 -8.80 14.77 -0.14
C PRO A 88 -8.50 15.51 -1.45
N ARG A 89 -7.28 16.07 -1.59
CA ARG A 89 -6.86 16.80 -2.79
C ARG A 89 -6.75 15.87 -3.99
N ALA A 90 -6.19 14.68 -3.79
CA ALA A 90 -6.05 13.68 -4.83
C ALA A 90 -7.41 13.12 -5.28
N ALA A 91 -8.35 12.92 -4.36
CA ALA A 91 -9.72 12.51 -4.68
C ALA A 91 -10.46 13.62 -5.45
N ALA A 92 -10.36 14.88 -5.01
CA ALA A 92 -10.95 16.02 -5.69
C ALA A 92 -10.38 16.20 -7.12
N ALA A 93 -9.08 15.95 -7.30
CA ALA A 93 -8.40 15.98 -8.59
C ALA A 93 -8.62 14.70 -9.44
N ARG A 94 -9.40 13.73 -8.97
CA ARG A 94 -9.66 12.44 -9.63
C ARG A 94 -8.39 11.61 -9.92
N LEU A 95 -7.32 11.85 -9.18
CA LEU A 95 -6.06 11.13 -9.31
C LEU A 95 -6.13 9.74 -8.66
N LEU A 96 -6.96 9.59 -7.63
CA LEU A 96 -7.34 8.31 -7.08
C LEU A 96 -8.85 8.13 -6.99
N THR A 97 -9.26 6.86 -6.91
CA THR A 97 -10.58 6.46 -6.46
C THR A 97 -10.43 5.64 -5.18
N VAL A 98 -11.16 6.02 -4.13
CA VAL A 98 -11.24 5.23 -2.89
C VAL A 98 -12.60 4.54 -2.84
N LYS A 99 -12.60 3.24 -2.61
CA LYS A 99 -13.80 2.44 -2.36
C LYS A 99 -13.71 1.86 -0.95
N GLY A 100 -14.76 2.03 -0.17
CA GLY A 100 -14.88 1.49 1.18
C GLY A 100 -15.49 2.50 2.17
N PRO A 101 -15.69 2.11 3.44
CA PRO A 101 -16.41 2.94 4.40
C PRO A 101 -15.58 4.16 4.85
N VAL A 102 -16.21 5.34 4.90
CA VAL A 102 -15.54 6.60 5.33
C VAL A 102 -14.97 6.50 6.75
N ALA A 103 -15.62 5.75 7.65
CA ALA A 103 -15.11 5.51 8.99
C ALA A 103 -13.73 4.81 8.98
N ARG A 104 -13.50 3.91 8.02
CA ARG A 104 -12.23 3.17 7.85
C ARG A 104 -11.13 4.07 7.29
N LEU A 105 -11.47 5.04 6.44
CA LEU A 105 -10.52 6.05 5.95
C LEU A 105 -9.89 6.84 7.10
N ARG A 106 -10.65 7.17 8.16
CA ARG A 106 -10.09 7.86 9.35
C ARG A 106 -9.06 7.00 10.08
N GLN A 107 -9.23 5.68 10.09
CA GLN A 107 -8.29 4.75 10.71
C GLN A 107 -6.95 4.67 9.96
N LEU A 108 -6.89 5.13 8.70
CA LEU A 108 -5.64 5.23 7.96
C LEU A 108 -4.75 6.38 8.39
N ALA A 109 -5.27 7.34 9.17
CA ALA A 109 -4.49 8.48 9.63
C ALA A 109 -3.24 8.05 10.43
N ASP A 110 -3.30 6.92 11.13
CA ASP A 110 -2.18 6.37 11.90
C ASP A 110 -1.33 5.36 11.11
N VAL A 111 -1.90 4.81 10.03
CA VAL A 111 -1.25 3.77 9.20
C VAL A 111 -0.40 4.40 8.10
N LEU A 112 -0.94 5.40 7.39
CA LEU A 112 -0.26 6.04 6.27
C LEU A 112 1.09 6.66 6.64
N PRO A 113 1.26 7.32 7.80
CA PRO A 113 2.57 7.84 8.20
C PRO A 113 3.63 6.75 8.33
N LYS A 114 3.30 5.58 8.88
CA LYS A 114 4.23 4.44 9.02
C LYS A 114 4.64 3.87 7.67
N VAL A 115 3.65 3.69 6.79
CA VAL A 115 3.88 3.27 5.40
C VAL A 115 4.76 4.29 4.67
N GLY A 116 4.49 5.58 4.85
CA GLY A 116 5.28 6.67 4.28
C GLY A 116 6.71 6.75 4.81
N ALA A 117 6.93 6.50 6.10
CA ALA A 117 8.25 6.43 6.71
C ALA A 117 9.08 5.28 6.09
N THR A 118 8.50 4.08 6.04
CA THR A 118 9.14 2.91 5.41
C THR A 118 9.44 3.17 3.93
N TYR A 119 8.51 3.83 3.22
CA TYR A 119 8.70 4.21 1.83
C TYR A 119 9.91 5.16 1.65
N ALA A 120 10.04 6.16 2.53
CA ALA A 120 11.16 7.09 2.51
C ALA A 120 12.50 6.40 2.81
N GLU A 121 12.52 5.44 3.74
CA GLU A 121 13.70 4.63 4.05
C GLU A 121 14.15 3.77 2.86
N VAL A 122 13.21 3.06 2.23
CA VAL A 122 13.50 2.25 1.03
C VAL A 122 13.97 3.13 -0.13
N ALA A 123 13.33 4.29 -0.33
CA ALA A 123 13.71 5.23 -1.38
C ALA A 123 15.15 5.74 -1.17
N THR A 124 15.51 6.10 0.06
CA THR A 124 16.85 6.57 0.42
C THR A 124 17.91 5.50 0.14
N ARG A 125 17.63 4.24 0.51
CA ARG A 125 18.53 3.09 0.32
C ARG A 125 18.81 2.78 -1.15
N ARG A 126 17.89 3.10 -2.08
CA ARG A 126 18.10 2.93 -3.52
C ARG A 126 18.86 4.09 -4.18
N SER A 127 18.92 5.24 -3.52
CA SER A 127 19.62 6.44 -4.02
C SER A 127 21.05 6.60 -3.48
N ALA A 128 21.45 5.72 -2.55
CA ALA A 128 22.80 5.64 -1.99
C ALA A 128 23.67 4.64 -2.76
#